data_AF-A0A5C7PNY2-F1
#
_entry.id   AF-A0A5C7PNY2-F1
#
_cell.length_a   1.000
_cell.length_b   1.000
_cell.length_c   1.000
_cell.angle_alpha   90.00
_cell.angle_beta   90.00
_cell.angle_gamma   90.00
#
_symmetry.space_group_name_H-M   'P 1'
#
loop_
_entity.id
_entity.type
_entity.pdbx_description
1 polymer ?
#
loop_
_entity_poly.entity_id
_entity_poly.type
_entity_poly.pdbx_seq_one_letter_code
_entity_poly.pdbx_strand_id
1 'polypeptide(L)' 'MTYQPGDDVIVTFDELDHPGEVLNTTGDYVMCRIHTDPEWDYGAITSRLAPESTVMVPTRNVRKSQ' A
#
# COMPACT_ATOMS: atom_id res chain seq x y z
N MET A 1 16.39 -6.61 -0.44
CA MET A 1 15.30 -6.70 -1.43
C MET A 1 15.25 -5.38 -2.16
N THR A 2 15.21 -5.38 -3.50
CA THR A 2 15.01 -4.15 -4.28
C THR A 2 13.56 -4.10 -4.73
N TYR A 3 12.84 -3.03 -4.36
CA TYR A 3 11.48 -2.76 -4.84
C TYR A 3 11.56 -2.04 -6.20
N GLN A 4 10.67 -2.40 -7.12
CA GLN A 4 10.56 -1.76 -8.43
C GLN A 4 9.19 -1.12 -8.58
N PRO A 5 9.07 0.01 -9.29
CA PRO A 5 7.76 0.55 -9.66
C PRO A 5 6.89 -0.50 -10.35
N GLY A 6 5.66 -0.66 -9.89
CA GLY A 6 4.71 -1.70 -10.33
C GLY A 6 4.79 -3.02 -9.56
N ASP A 7 5.66 -3.16 -8.54
CA ASP A 7 5.60 -4.31 -7.62
C ASP A 7 4.35 -4.19 -6.72
N ASP A 8 3.57 -5.27 -6.63
CA ASP A 8 2.54 -5.46 -5.60
C ASP A 8 3.18 -5.67 -4.22
N VAL A 9 2.80 -4.82 -3.26
CA VAL A 9 3.37 -4.80 -1.92
C VAL A 9 2.30 -4.66 -0.86
N ILE A 10 2.60 -5.19 0.33
CA ILE A 10 1.90 -4.89 1.56
C ILE A 10 2.71 -3.83 2.30
N VAL A 11 2.06 -2.72 2.63
CA VAL A 11 2.68 -1.56 3.26
C VAL A 11 2.07 -1.35 4.64
N THR A 12 2.91 -1.38 5.67
CA THR A 12 2.52 -1.02 7.03
C THR A 12 2.52 0.50 7.18
N PHE A 13 1.32 1.08 7.25
CA PHE A 13 1.09 2.51 7.43
C PHE A 13 0.02 2.70 8.52
N ASP A 14 0.26 3.63 9.45
CA ASP A 14 -0.65 3.85 10.60
C ASP A 14 -0.95 2.58 11.42
N GLU A 15 0.09 1.77 11.66
CA GLU A 15 0.00 0.48 12.38
C GLU A 15 -0.89 -0.59 11.71
N LEU A 16 -1.36 -0.33 10.49
CA LEU A 16 -2.17 -1.24 9.68
C LEU A 16 -1.44 -1.65 8.40
N ASP A 17 -1.67 -2.89 7.99
CA ASP A 17 -1.13 -3.43 6.74
C ASP A 17 -2.12 -3.16 5.60
N HIS A 18 -1.68 -2.39 4.61
CA HIS A 18 -2.47 -2.04 3.44
C HIS A 18 -1.89 -2.68 2.18
N PRO A 19 -2.73 -3.29 1.31
CA PRO A 19 -2.30 -3.65 -0.02
C PRO A 19 -2.04 -2.39 -0.84
N GLY A 20 -0.98 -2.42 -1.64
CA GLY A 20 -0.60 -1.31 -2.49
C GLY A 20 0.40 -1.69 -3.56
N GLU A 21 0.77 -0.67 -4.33
CA GLU A 21 1.68 -0.79 -5.47
C GLU A 21 2.84 0.19 -5.27
N VAL A 22 4.06 -0.25 -5.58
CA VAL A 22 5.23 0.63 -5.57
C VAL A 22 5.13 1.60 -6.73
N LEU A 23 5.18 2.91 -6.46
CA LEU A 23 5.27 3.94 -7.48
C LEU A 23 6.72 4.34 -7.76
N ASN A 24 7.51 4.46 -6.70
CA ASN A 24 8.91 4.88 -6.80
C ASN A 24 9.73 4.41 -5.61
N THR A 25 11.05 4.35 -5.78
CA THR A 25 12.00 4.06 -4.70
C THR A 25 13.04 5.18 -4.61
N THR A 26 13.38 5.59 -3.40
CA THR A 26 14.38 6.64 -3.17
C THR A 26 15.17 6.28 -1.90
N GLY A 27 16.39 5.77 -2.10
CA GLY A 27 17.23 5.30 -0.99
C GLY A 27 16.53 4.21 -0.18
N ASP A 28 16.42 4.43 1.12
CA ASP A 28 15.75 3.52 2.06
C ASP A 28 14.23 3.74 2.18
N TYR A 29 13.64 4.56 1.31
CA TYR A 29 12.21 4.85 1.28
C TYR A 29 11.57 4.36 -0.02
N VAL A 30 10.32 3.92 0.11
CA VAL A 30 9.48 3.46 -0.98
C VAL A 30 8.22 4.31 -0.98
N MET A 31 7.93 4.90 -2.13
CA MET A 31 6.65 5.55 -2.38
C MET A 31 5.68 4.50 -2.91
N CYS A 32 4.60 4.28 -2.18
CA CYS A 32 3.58 3.30 -2.54
C CYS A 32 2.22 3.99 -2.64
N ARG A 33 1.40 3.53 -3.58
CA ARG A 33 -0.04 3.80 -3.58
C ARG A 33 -0.72 2.70 -2.80
N ILE A 34 -1.30 3.02 -1.66
CA ILE A 34 -2.05 2.07 -0.83
C ILE A 34 -3.55 2.27 -1.03
N HIS A 35 -4.28 1.18 -1.00
CA HIS A 35 -5.73 1.20 -0.89
C HIS A 35 -6.07 1.25 0.61
N THR A 36 -6.50 2.42 1.08
CA THR A 36 -7.13 2.51 2.40
C THR A 36 -8.56 2.06 2.23
N ASP A 37 -8.81 0.75 2.29
CA ASP A 37 -10.17 0.24 2.29
C ASP A 37 -10.97 0.94 3.40
N PRO A 38 -12.15 1.51 3.09
CA PRO A 38 -13.06 2.00 4.12
C PRO A 38 -13.76 0.85 4.87
N GLU A 39 -13.52 -0.41 4.47
CA GLU A 39 -14.38 -1.53 4.81
C GLU A 39 -13.61 -2.68 5.50
N TRP A 40 -13.43 -2.51 6.81
CA TRP A 40 -13.83 -3.54 7.78
C TRP A 40 -15.37 -3.68 7.85
N ASP A 41 -16.06 -3.57 6.70
CA ASP A 41 -17.52 -3.43 6.58
C ASP A 41 -18.07 -4.68 5.88
N TYR A 42 -18.53 -5.64 6.68
CA TYR A 42 -19.34 -6.75 6.19
C TYR A 42 -20.70 -6.20 5.70
N GLY A 43 -20.83 -5.76 4.44
CA GLY A 43 -22.17 -5.70 3.81
C GLY A 43 -22.54 -4.63 2.75
N ALA A 44 -21.64 -3.88 2.11
CA ALA A 44 -22.06 -2.87 1.13
C ALA A 44 -22.04 -3.34 -0.34
N ILE A 45 -23.22 -3.34 -0.99
CA ILE A 45 -23.50 -3.75 -2.39
C ILE A 45 -23.17 -2.62 -3.40
N THR A 46 -22.11 -1.83 -3.21
CA THR A 46 -21.69 -0.84 -4.24
C THR A 46 -20.18 -0.71 -4.30
N SER A 47 -19.61 -0.69 -5.51
CA SER A 47 -18.19 -0.36 -5.74
C SER A 47 -17.89 1.06 -5.26
N ARG A 48 -17.50 1.21 -3.99
CA ARG A 48 -16.98 2.47 -3.47
C ARG A 48 -15.59 2.66 -4.06
N LEU A 49 -15.27 3.86 -4.55
CA LEU A 49 -13.88 4.24 -4.77
C LEU A 49 -13.15 4.02 -3.43
N ALA A 50 -12.35 2.97 -3.33
CA ALA A 50 -11.44 2.83 -2.21
C ALA A 50 -10.54 4.08 -2.21
N PRO A 51 -10.50 4.88 -1.12
CA PRO A 51 -9.60 6.01 -1.09
C PRO A 51 -8.17 5.49 -1.27
N GLU A 52 -7.54 5.93 -2.35
CA GLU A 52 -6.15 5.64 -2.65
C GLU A 52 -5.31 6.73 -1.99
N SER A 53 -4.33 6.33 -1.17
CA SER A 53 -3.40 7.26 -0.55
C SER A 53 -1.99 6.95 -1.04
N THR A 54 -1.26 7.99 -1.45
CA THR A 54 0.17 7.86 -1.77
C THR A 54 0.96 8.11 -0.50
N VAL A 55 1.64 7.08 -0.01
CA VAL A 55 2.44 7.13 1.21
C VAL A 55 3.91 6.87 0.89
N MET A 56 4.78 7.53 1.63
CA MET A 56 6.23 7.29 1.56
C MET A 56 6.68 6.65 2.87
N VAL A 57 7.08 5.40 2.81
CA VAL A 57 7.42 4.58 3.98
C VAL A 57 8.84 4.04 3.87
N PRO A 58 9.53 3.79 5.01
CA PRO A 58 10.82 3.12 4.97
C PRO A 58 10.65 1.69 4.43
N THR A 59 11.66 1.19 3.71
CA THR A 59 11.70 -0.15 3.11
C THR A 59 11.37 -1.29 4.10
N ARG A 60 11.63 -1.08 5.39
CA ARG A 60 11.32 -2.02 6.49
C ARG A 60 9.80 -2.20 6.75
N ASN A 61 8.99 -1.21 6.35
CA ASN A 61 7.54 -1.24 6.47
C ASN A 61 6.88 -1.74 5.17
N VAL A 62 7.65 -2.21 4.20
CA VAL A 62 7.15 -2.74 2.93
C VAL A 62 7.49 -4.21 2.86
N ARG A 63 6.55 -5.01 2.35
CA ARG A 63 6.71 -6.46 2.14
C ARG A 63 6.17 -6.78 0.75
N LYS A 64 6.88 -7.61 -0.03
CA LYS A 64 6.34 -8.06 -1.33
C LYS A 64 5.13 -8.97 -1.10
N SER A 65 4.04 -8.70 -1.81
CA SER A 65 2.95 -9.67 -1.94
C SER A 65 3.45 -10.73 -2.93
N GLN A 66 3.47 -12.00 -2.51
CA GLN A 66 3.95 -13.13 -3.31
C GLN A 66 3.03 -13.42 -4.50
#